data_AF-A0A3B9UF44-F1
#
_entry.id   AF-A0A3B9UF44-F1
#
_cell.length_a   1.000
_cell.length_b   1.000
_cell.length_c   1.000
_cell.angle_alpha   90.00
_cell.angle_beta   90.00
_cell.angle_gamma   90.00
#
_symmetry.space_group_name_H-M   'P 1'
#
loop_
_entity.id
_entity.type
_entity.pdbx_description
1 polymer ?
#
loop_
_entity_poly.entity_id
_entity_poly.type
_entity_poly.pdbx_seq_one_letter_code
_entity_poly.pdbx_strand_id
1 'polypeptide(L)' 'QKLFDLRPYGIETKFGLRSPIYSETAAYGHMGRAPQIVEKQFKRPTDKGIEVKTMKVELFTWEKLDSVDSIKKAFGL' A
#
# COMPACT_ATOMS: atom_id res chain seq x y z
N GLN A 1 -14.22 -2.25 -21.64
CA GLN A 1 -13.86 -1.30 -20.56
C GLN A 1 -12.68 -1.90 -19.79
N LYS A 2 -11.55 -1.20 -19.60
CA LYS A 2 -10.44 -1.71 -18.77
C LYS A 2 -10.67 -1.24 -17.32
N LEU A 3 -11.12 -2.15 -16.46
CA LEU A 3 -11.37 -1.86 -15.03
C LEU A 3 -10.09 -1.52 -14.25
N PHE A 4 -8.94 -2.01 -14.72
CA PHE A 4 -7.64 -1.84 -14.07
C PHE A 4 -6.56 -1.45 -15.07
N ASP A 5 -5.70 -0.53 -14.65
CA ASP A 5 -4.45 -0.22 -15.35
C ASP A 5 -3.31 -1.07 -14.77
N LEU A 6 -2.92 -2.12 -15.51
CA LEU A 6 -1.90 -3.08 -15.10
C LEU A 6 -0.48 -2.68 -15.55
N ARG A 7 -0.29 -1.47 -16.10
CA ARG A 7 1.05 -0.95 -16.36
C ARG A 7 1.78 -0.70 -15.04
N PRO A 8 3.12 -0.77 -14.99
CA PRO A 8 3.87 -0.57 -13.75
C PRO A 8 3.48 0.69 -12.98
N TYR A 9 3.38 1.83 -13.68
CA TYR A 9 2.96 3.10 -13.10
C TYR A 9 1.52 3.05 -12.54
N GLY A 10 0.61 2.36 -13.22
CA GLY A 10 -0.78 2.20 -12.79
C GLY A 10 -0.90 1.36 -11.51
N ILE A 11 -0.16 0.25 -11.44
CA ILE A 11 -0.09 -0.61 -10.24
C ILE A 11 0.51 0.15 -9.07
N GLU A 12 1.64 0.81 -9.28
CA GLU A 12 2.35 1.58 -8.27
C GLU A 12 1.46 2.68 -7.68
N THR A 13 0.76 3.42 -8.55
CA THR A 13 -0.14 4.50 -8.18
C THR A 13 -1.39 3.98 -7.46
N LYS A 14 -2.02 2.92 -7.98
CA LYS A 14 -3.23 2.33 -7.39
C LYS A 14 -3.00 1.88 -5.95
N PHE A 15 -1.88 1.22 -5.69
CA PHE A 15 -1.60 0.60 -4.39
C PHE A 15 -0.68 1.45 -3.49
N GLY A 16 -0.25 2.64 -3.92
CA GLY A 16 0.58 3.53 -3.12
C GLY A 16 1.97 2.97 -2.78
N LEU A 17 2.57 2.22 -3.72
CA LEU A 17 3.74 1.36 -3.47
C LEU A 17 5.06 2.09 -3.20
N ARG A 18 5.10 3.43 -3.32
CA ARG A 18 6.27 4.27 -2.93
C ARG A 18 6.33 4.59 -1.44
N SER A 19 5.39 4.09 -0.65
CA SER A 19 5.39 4.25 0.80
C SER A 19 6.27 3.17 1.47
N PRO A 20 6.91 3.45 2.62
CA PRO A 20 7.72 2.47 3.34
C PRO A 20 6.85 1.45 4.10
N ILE A 21 6.29 0.48 3.38
CA ILE A 21 5.23 -0.45 3.86
C ILE A 21 5.66 -1.93 3.89
N TYR A 22 6.90 -2.24 3.50
CA TYR A 22 7.33 -3.62 3.24
C TYR A 22 7.88 -4.36 4.46
N SER A 23 8.19 -3.67 5.56
CA SER A 23 8.80 -4.33 6.74
C SER A 23 7.88 -5.40 7.33
N GLU A 24 6.58 -5.12 7.39
CA GLU A 24 5.57 -6.04 7.95
C GLU A 24 5.35 -7.25 7.06
N THR A 25 5.63 -7.16 5.76
CA THR A 25 5.45 -8.26 4.81
C THR A 25 6.60 -9.27 4.86
N ALA A 26 7.74 -8.91 5.44
CA ALA A 26 8.93 -9.75 5.54
C ALA A 26 8.77 -10.96 6.48
N ALA A 27 7.71 -11.00 7.27
CA ALA A 27 7.35 -12.13 8.13
C ALA A 27 5.86 -12.44 8.04
N TYR A 28 5.52 -13.72 8.20
CA TYR A 28 4.14 -14.22 8.20
C TYR A 28 3.37 -13.99 6.89
N GLY A 29 4.09 -13.82 5.77
CA GLY A 29 3.53 -13.76 4.42
C GLY A 29 3.06 -12.38 3.96
N HIS A 30 2.93 -12.26 2.63
CA HIS A 30 2.55 -11.01 1.95
C HIS A 30 1.03 -10.84 1.80
N MET A 31 0.25 -11.91 1.90
CA MET A 31 -1.17 -11.96 1.55
C MET A 31 -2.03 -12.46 2.72
N GLY A 32 -3.33 -12.16 2.68
CA GLY A 32 -4.32 -12.64 3.66
C GLY A 32 -4.33 -11.87 4.99
N ARG A 33 -3.73 -10.66 5.00
CA ARG A 33 -3.68 -9.78 6.17
C ARG A 33 -4.54 -8.56 5.95
N ALA A 34 -5.26 -8.12 6.98
CA ALA A 34 -6.14 -6.97 6.86
C ALA A 34 -5.36 -5.68 6.53
N PRO A 35 -5.83 -4.87 5.56
CA PRO A 35 -5.26 -3.55 5.31
C PRO A 35 -5.48 -2.64 6.52
N GLN A 36 -4.47 -1.87 6.88
CA GLN A 36 -4.55 -0.98 8.04
C GLN A 36 -3.68 0.26 7.84
N ILE A 37 -4.09 1.37 8.45
CA ILE A 37 -3.32 2.60 8.45
C ILE A 37 -2.62 2.74 9.79
N VAL A 38 -1.30 2.86 9.76
CA VAL A 38 -0.45 2.94 10.95
C VAL A 38 0.45 4.16 10.88
N GLU A 39 0.80 4.71 12.05
CA GLU A 39 1.81 5.75 12.17
C GLU A 39 3.16 5.12 12.47
N LYS A 40 4.17 5.42 11.64
CA LYS A 40 5.52 4.85 11.77
C LYS A 40 6.58 5.95 11.83
N GLN A 41 7.59 5.71 12.64
CA GLN A 41 8.77 6.56 12.75
C GLN A 41 9.94 5.94 11.98
N PHE A 42 10.50 6.70 11.06
CA PHE A 42 11.65 6.31 10.25
C PHE A 42 12.87 7.10 10.71
N LYS A 43 13.93 6.39 11.07
CA LYS A 43 15.18 6.98 11.54
C LYS A 43 16.19 6.96 10.40
N ARG A 44 16.77 8.11 10.08
CA ARG A 44 17.82 8.25 9.07
C ARG A 44 19.08 8.85 9.71
N PRO A 45 20.25 8.20 9.60
CA PRO A 45 21.52 8.82 9.96
C PRO A 45 21.86 9.96 8.99
N THR A 46 22.23 11.12 9.53
CA THR A 46 22.71 12.28 8.77
C THR A 46 23.96 12.84 9.44
N ASP A 47 24.72 13.69 8.73
CA ASP A 47 25.96 14.30 9.25
C ASP A 47 25.76 15.14 10.54
N LYS A 48 24.51 15.49 10.87
CA LYS A 48 24.12 16.27 12.05
C LYS A 48 23.38 15.45 13.13
N GLY A 49 23.31 14.13 13.00
CA GLY A 49 22.64 13.23 13.95
C GLY A 49 21.56 12.35 13.32
N ILE A 50 20.65 11.82 14.14
CA ILE A 50 19.55 10.96 13.70
C ILE A 50 18.32 11.83 13.41
N GLU A 51 17.91 11.88 12.15
CA GLU A 51 16.64 12.48 11.74
C GLU A 51 15.52 11.45 11.95
N VAL A 52 14.46 11.84 12.65
CA VAL A 52 13.27 11.00 12.85
C VAL A 52 12.12 11.60 12.07
N LYS A 53 11.60 10.85 11.10
CA LYS A 53 10.43 11.25 10.31
C LYS A 53 9.25 10.37 10.67
N THR A 54 8.19 10.98 11.19
CA THR A 54 6.92 10.32 11.45
C THR A 54 6.04 10.40 10.22
N MET A 55 5.51 9.27 9.76
CA MET A 55 4.62 9.19 8.61
C MET A 55 3.48 8.22 8.87
N LYS A 56 2.27 8.61 8.45
CA LYS A 56 1.11 7.73 8.37
C LYS A 56 1.23 6.92 7.08
N VAL A 57 1.30 5.59 7.18
CA VAL A 57 1.42 4.69 6.04
C VAL A 57 0.28 3.67 6.04
N GLU A 58 -0.11 3.24 4.86
CA GLU A 58 -1.16 2.25 4.68
C GLU A 58 -0.55 0.90 4.28
N LEU A 59 -0.75 -0.12 5.11
CA LEU A 59 -0.21 -1.46 4.91
C LEU A 59 -1.20 -2.35 4.15
N PHE A 60 -0.67 -3.33 3.41
CA PHE A 60 -1.44 -4.35 2.69
C PHE A 60 -2.52 -3.77 1.77
N THR A 61 -2.20 -2.69 1.05
CA THR A 61 -3.14 -1.97 0.19
C THR A 61 -3.78 -2.83 -0.92
N TRP A 62 -3.13 -3.92 -1.31
CA TRP A 62 -3.64 -4.90 -2.29
C TRP A 62 -4.72 -5.84 -1.74
N GLU A 63 -4.89 -5.93 -0.42
CA GLU A 63 -5.93 -6.75 0.23
C GLU A 63 -7.29 -6.01 0.32
N LYS A 64 -7.35 -4.76 -0.14
CA LYS A 64 -8.60 -3.98 -0.15
C LYS A 64 -9.60 -4.53 -1.16
N LEU A 65 -10.88 -4.48 -0.77
CA LEU A 65 -12.02 -4.85 -1.61
C LEU A 65 -12.72 -3.62 -2.23
N ASP A 66 -12.00 -2.51 -2.39
CA ASP A 66 -12.50 -1.23 -2.91
C ASP A 66 -13.01 -1.29 -4.36
N SER A 67 -12.60 -2.32 -5.08
CA SER A 67 -12.91 -2.50 -6.50
C SER A 67 -14.15 -3.38 -6.72
N VAL A 68 -14.75 -3.96 -5.67
CA VAL A 68 -15.89 -4.89 -5.78
C VAL A 68 -17.10 -4.24 -6.46
N ASP A 69 -17.49 -3.03 -6.06
CA ASP A 69 -18.65 -2.36 -6.64
C ASP A 69 -18.43 -1.96 -8.10
N SER A 70 -17.19 -1.57 -8.42
CA SER A 70 -16.79 -1.26 -9.81
C SER A 70 -16.87 -2.51 -10.70
N ILE A 71 -16.48 -3.67 -10.16
CA ILE A 71 -16.60 -4.96 -10.85
C ILE A 71 -18.09 -5.30 -11.04
N LYS A 72 -18.90 -5.29 -9.97
CA LYS A 72 -20.34 -5.60 -10.05
C LYS A 72 -21.04 -4.76 -11.14
N LYS A 73 -20.82 -3.44 -11.11
CA LYS A 73 -21.35 -2.51 -12.11
C LYS A 73 -20.93 -2.86 -13.54
N ALA A 74 -19.68 -3.27 -13.75
CA ALA A 74 -19.17 -3.61 -15.09
C ALA A 74 -19.77 -4.91 -15.64
N PHE A 75 -20.19 -5.82 -14.77
CA PHE A 75 -20.82 -7.09 -15.13
C PHE A 75 -22.36 -7.05 -15.04
N GLY A 76 -22.96 -5.93 -14.62
CA GLY A 76 -24.41 -5.79 -14.47
C GLY A 76 -24.97 -6.61 -13.30
N LEU A 77 -24.18 -6.82 -12.26
CA LEU A 77 -24.51 -7.54 -11.02
C LEU A 77 -24.86 -6.58 -9.88
#